data_AF-A0A660XZY9-F1
#
_entry.id   AF-A0A660XZY9-F1
#
_cell.length_a   1.000
_cell.length_b   1.000
_cell.length_c   1.000
_cell.angle_alpha   90.00
_cell.angle_beta   90.00
_cell.angle_gamma   90.00
#
_symmetry.space_group_name_H-M   'P 1'
#
loop_
_entity.id
_entity.type
_entity.pdbx_description
1 polymer ?
#
loop_
_entity_poly.entity_id
_entity_poly.type
_entity_poly.pdbx_seq_one_letter_code
_entity_poly.pdbx_strand_id
1 'polypeptide(L)'
;TALARLNNTVQHLADRYPDLSEFIEETCEETLNVYHFPEQNRRRLHTTNSLERLNEEIRRRTRVVRIFPNRDSCLRLITSICIEKSEECYD
;
A
#
# COMPACT_ATOMS: atom_id res chain seq x y z
N THR A 1 -1.78 4.89 24.47
CA THR A 1 -1.15 5.61 23.34
C THR A 1 -0.94 4.64 22.19
N ALA A 2 -0.61 5.11 20.97
CA ALA A 2 -0.39 4.22 19.82
C ALA A 2 0.73 3.20 20.09
N LEU A 3 1.82 3.64 20.72
CA LEU A 3 2.96 2.81 21.13
C LEU A 3 2.55 1.71 22.14
N ALA A 4 1.70 2.04 23.12
CA ALA A 4 1.19 1.04 24.07
C ALA A 4 0.31 -0.03 23.40
N ARG A 5 -0.44 0.33 22.34
CA ARG A 5 -1.22 -0.65 21.56
C ARG A 5 -0.31 -1.55 20.74
N LEU A 6 0.72 -0.99 20.10
CA LEU A 6 1.71 -1.75 19.36
C LEU A 6 2.39 -2.78 20.25
N ASN A 7 2.87 -2.38 21.44
CA ASN A 7 3.51 -3.30 22.39
C ASN A 7 2.58 -4.44 22.82
N ASN A 8 1.29 -4.16 23.03
CA ASN A 8 0.32 -5.20 23.34
C ASN A 8 0.10 -6.18 22.17
N THR A 9 0.12 -5.68 20.92
CA THR A 9 0.05 -6.51 19.71
C THR A 9 1.29 -7.38 19.54
N VAL A 10 2.48 -6.83 19.74
CA VAL A 10 3.76 -7.58 19.70
C VAL A 10 3.72 -8.73 20.71
N GLN A 11 3.37 -8.45 21.96
CA GLN A 11 3.24 -9.48 23.00
C GLN A 11 2.25 -10.60 22.64
N HIS A 12 1.11 -10.24 22.03
CA HIS A 12 0.10 -11.22 21.61
C HIS A 12 0.57 -12.08 20.42
N LEU A 13 1.43 -11.53 19.55
CA LEU A 13 1.92 -12.24 18.36
C LEU A 13 3.16 -13.07 18.62
N ALA A 14 3.95 -12.75 19.65
CA ALA A 14 5.22 -13.39 19.97
C ALA A 14 5.17 -14.93 20.02
N ASP A 15 4.13 -15.50 20.62
CA ASP A 15 4.03 -16.96 20.80
C ASP A 15 3.67 -17.71 19.50
N ARG A 16 2.84 -17.10 18.64
CA ARG A 16 2.31 -17.78 17.44
C ARG A 16 3.05 -17.40 16.16
N TYR A 17 3.56 -16.18 16.09
CA TYR A 17 4.20 -15.59 14.92
C TYR A 17 5.41 -14.75 15.34
N PRO A 18 6.50 -15.40 15.81
CA PRO A 18 7.68 -14.70 16.33
C PRO A 18 8.30 -13.75 15.29
N ASP A 19 8.46 -14.21 14.04
CA ASP A 19 9.04 -13.40 12.96
C ASP A 19 8.23 -12.13 12.67
N LEU A 20 6.89 -12.22 12.75
CA LEU A 20 6.02 -11.05 12.55
C LEU A 20 6.10 -10.09 13.75
N SER A 21 6.20 -10.64 14.96
CA SER A 21 6.35 -9.87 16.19
C SER A 21 7.64 -9.04 16.16
N GLU A 22 8.77 -9.67 15.81
CA GLU A 22 10.07 -9.02 15.65
C GLU A 22 10.00 -7.93 14.58
N PHE A 23 9.45 -8.26 13.40
CA PHE A 23 9.30 -7.29 12.31
C PHE A 23 8.49 -6.04 12.70
N ILE A 24 7.39 -6.20 13.44
CA ILE A 24 6.56 -5.06 13.89
C ILE A 24 7.32 -4.20 14.92
N GLU A 25 8.12 -4.83 15.78
CA GLU A 25 8.93 -4.13 16.77
C GLU A 25 10.05 -3.32 16.10
N GLU A 26 10.75 -3.91 15.13
CA GLU A 26 11.79 -3.24 14.35
C GLU A 26 11.26 -2.06 13.51
N THR A 27 10.07 -2.20 12.92
CA THR A 27 9.46 -1.19 12.04
C THR A 27 8.54 -0.21 12.77
N CYS A 28 8.56 -0.22 14.11
CA CYS A 28 7.66 0.55 14.96
C CYS A 28 7.69 2.06 14.66
N GLU A 29 8.89 2.64 14.50
CA GLU A 29 9.04 4.08 14.21
C GLU A 29 8.38 4.48 12.88
N GLU A 30 8.59 3.68 11.85
CA GLU A 30 8.05 3.91 10.50
C GLU A 30 6.53 3.73 10.49
N THR A 31 6.04 2.68 11.15
CA THR A 31 4.61 2.33 11.23
C THR A 31 3.80 3.40 11.96
N LEU A 32 4.37 3.99 13.02
CA LEU A 32 3.71 5.03 13.80
C LEU A 32 3.82 6.43 13.17
N ASN A 33 4.58 6.58 12.09
CA ASN A 33 4.83 7.88 11.48
C ASN A 33 3.54 8.59 11.01
N VAL A 34 2.49 7.82 10.67
CA VAL A 34 1.17 8.35 10.30
C VAL A 34 0.58 9.28 11.37
N TYR A 35 0.91 9.07 12.65
CA TYR A 35 0.39 9.89 13.75
C TYR A 35 1.00 11.30 13.82
N HIS A 36 2.13 11.54 13.13
CA HIS A 36 2.71 12.89 13.00
C HIS A 36 1.92 13.80 12.06
N PHE A 37 1.06 13.24 11.20
CA PHE A 37 0.23 14.02 10.28
C PHE A 37 -1.08 14.49 10.94
N PRO A 38 -1.72 15.56 10.43
CA PRO A 38 -3.05 15.99 10.88
C PRO A 38 -4.09 14.88 10.73
N GLU A 39 -5.05 14.81 11.64
CA GLU A 39 -6.05 13.74 11.68
C GLU A 39 -6.84 13.60 10.37
N GLN A 40 -7.09 14.72 9.69
CA GLN A 40 -7.75 14.78 8.40
C GLN A 40 -6.99 13.98 7.32
N ASN A 41 -5.66 13.95 7.39
CA ASN A 41 -4.79 13.26 6.44
C ASN A 41 -4.62 11.78 6.79
N ARG A 42 -4.71 11.42 8.08
CA ARG A 42 -4.48 10.05 8.56
C ARG A 42 -5.42 9.03 7.91
N ARG A 43 -6.69 9.39 7.69
CA ARG A 43 -7.66 8.49 7.02
C ARG A 43 -7.18 8.09 5.62
N ARG A 44 -6.66 9.04 4.84
CA ARG A 44 -6.15 8.74 3.49
C ARG A 44 -4.87 7.92 3.54
N LEU A 45 -3.96 8.24 4.46
CA LEU A 45 -2.67 7.56 4.61
C LEU A 45 -2.80 6.12 5.15
N HIS A 46 -3.81 5.85 5.99
CA HIS A 46 -4.02 4.53 6.57
C HIS A 46 -4.63 3.52 5.57
N THR A 47 -5.31 4.00 4.52
CA THR A 47 -6.01 3.11 3.58
C THR A 47 -5.20 2.86 2.33
N THR A 48 -5.18 1.62 1.88
CA THR A 48 -4.57 1.19 0.61
C THR A 48 -5.57 1.14 -0.55
N ASN A 49 -6.85 1.47 -0.32
CA ASN A 49 -7.94 1.34 -1.31
C ASN A 49 -7.61 1.92 -2.69
N SER A 50 -7.05 3.13 -2.77
CA SER A 50 -6.71 3.75 -4.05
C SER A 50 -5.59 3.01 -4.77
N LEU A 51 -4.60 2.52 -4.02
CA LEU A 51 -3.46 1.76 -4.56
C LEU A 51 -3.90 0.36 -4.98
N GLU A 52 -4.77 -0.29 -4.22
CA GLU A 52 -5.39 -1.57 -4.57
C GLU A 52 -6.20 -1.47 -5.86
N ARG A 53 -7.08 -0.46 -5.97
CA ARG A 53 -7.86 -0.20 -7.20
C ARG A 53 -6.96 0.04 -8.42
N LEU A 54 -5.88 0.81 -8.27
CA LEU A 54 -4.92 1.03 -9.36
C LEU A 54 -4.23 -0.28 -9.76
N ASN A 55 -3.77 -1.06 -8.78
CA ASN A 55 -3.11 -2.35 -9.03
C ASN A 55 -4.05 -3.37 -9.67
N GLU A 56 -5.30 -3.42 -9.26
CA GLU A 56 -6.34 -4.24 -9.90
C GLU A 56 -6.53 -3.87 -11.37
N GLU A 57 -6.58 -2.57 -11.68
CA GLU A 57 -6.74 -2.10 -13.05
C GLU A 57 -5.53 -2.42 -13.93
N ILE A 58 -4.32 -2.22 -13.39
CA ILE A 58 -3.07 -2.62 -14.06
C ILE A 58 -3.10 -4.12 -14.35
N ARG A 59 -3.42 -4.96 -13.35
CA ARG A 59 -3.52 -6.42 -13.53
C ARG A 59 -4.59 -6.80 -14.55
N ARG A 60 -5.75 -6.15 -14.52
CA ARG A 60 -6.87 -6.40 -15.45
C ARG A 60 -6.47 -6.14 -16.89
N ARG A 61 -5.87 -4.98 -17.20
CA ARG A 61 -5.50 -4.61 -18.57
C ARG A 61 -4.28 -5.37 -19.09
N THR A 62 -3.28 -5.60 -18.24
CA THR A 62 -2.11 -6.40 -18.62
C THR A 62 -2.45 -7.88 -18.86
N ARG A 63 -3.43 -8.43 -18.13
CA ARG A 63 -3.89 -9.83 -18.31
C ARG A 63 -4.44 -10.10 -19.71
N VAL A 64 -5.04 -9.11 -20.38
CA VAL A 64 -5.55 -9.24 -21.76
C VAL A 64 -4.41 -9.38 -22.76
N VAL A 65 -3.31 -8.65 -22.55
CA VAL A 65 -2.15 -8.65 -23.46
C VAL A 65 -1.36 -9.96 -23.40
N ARG A 66 -1.35 -10.64 -22.24
CA ARG A 66 -0.62 -11.89 -21.92
C ARG A 66 0.90 -11.78 -22.02
N ILE A 67 1.45 -11.42 -23.18
CA ILE A 67 2.89 -11.27 -23.45
C ILE A 67 3.12 -9.95 -24.18
N PHE A 68 4.01 -9.12 -23.64
CA PHE A 68 4.42 -7.88 -24.29
C PHE A 68 5.58 -8.12 -25.26
N PRO A 69 5.59 -7.45 -26.43
CA PRO A 69 6.66 -7.59 -27.41
C PRO A 69 7.99 -6.97 -26.96
N ASN A 70 7.94 -5.99 -26.05
CA ASN A 70 9.10 -5.37 -25.41
C ASN A 70 8.68 -4.60 -24.14
N ARG A 71 9.68 -4.17 -23.36
CA ARG A 71 9.49 -3.41 -22.11
C ARG A 71 8.74 -2.09 -22.33
N ASP A 72 9.05 -1.38 -23.42
CA ASP A 72 8.46 -0.06 -23.70
C ASP A 72 6.96 -0.16 -23.97
N SER A 73 6.50 -1.25 -24.58
CA SER A 73 5.07 -1.49 -24.83
C SER A 73 4.30 -1.71 -23.52
N CYS A 74 4.90 -2.41 -22.56
CA CYS A 74 4.34 -2.57 -21.22
C CYS A 74 4.30 -1.22 -20.49
N LEU A 75 5.40 -0.48 -20.53
CA LEU A 75 5.49 0.84 -19.91
C LEU A 75 4.42 1.80 -20.44
N ARG A 76 4.24 1.87 -21.77
CA ARG A 76 3.20 2.71 -22.39
C ARG A 76 1.79 2.40 -21.88
N LEU A 77 1.44 1.11 -21.78
CA LEU A 77 0.14 0.71 -21.26
C LEU A 77 -0.02 1.12 -19.80
N ILE A 78 0.94 0.79 -18.93
CA ILE A 78 0.85 1.13 -17.51
C ILE A 78 0.79 2.64 -17.31
N THR A 79 1.62 3.41 -18.02
CA THR A 79 1.59 4.88 -17.97
C THR A 79 0.24 5.43 -18.43
N SER A 80 -0.36 4.90 -19.49
CA SER A 80 -1.70 5.33 -19.92
C SER A 80 -2.77 5.08 -18.86
N ILE A 81 -2.71 3.96 -18.14
CA ILE A 81 -3.62 3.65 -17.02
C ILE A 81 -3.43 4.64 -15.87
N CYS A 82 -2.18 4.95 -15.54
CA CYS A 82 -1.87 5.94 -14.50
C CYS A 82 -2.40 7.33 -14.85
N ILE A 83 -2.28 7.76 -16.11
CA ILE A 83 -2.81 9.04 -16.58
C ILE A 83 -4.33 9.04 -16.45
N GLU A 84 -5.02 8.04 -17.01
CA GLU A 84 -6.49 7.92 -16.94
C GLU A 84 -6.99 7.94 -15.48
N LYS A 85 -6.32 7.20 -14.58
CA LYS A 85 -6.69 7.20 -13.16
C LYS A 85 -6.36 8.49 -12.43
N SER A 86 -5.34 9.23 -12.88
CA SER A 86 -5.05 10.55 -12.33
C SER A 86 -6.16 11.53 -12.72
N GLU A 87 -6.59 11.53 -13.98
CA GLU A 87 -7.67 12.40 -14.49
C GLU A 87 -9.00 12.13 -13.76
N GLU A 88 -9.40 10.86 -13.62
CA GLU A 88 -10.59 10.46 -12.83
C GLU A 88 -10.54 10.91 -11.36
N CYS A 89 -9.36 11.12 -10.78
CA CYS A 89 -9.21 11.54 -9.38
C CYS A 89 -9.29 13.07 -9.19
N TYR A 90 -9.24 13.85 -10.28
CA TYR A 90 -9.34 15.32 -10.25
C TYR A 90 -10.73 15.84 -10.64
N ASP A 91 -11.59 14.98 -11.19
CA ASP A 91 -13.03 15.21 -11.41
C ASP A 91 -13.87 14.90 -10.15
#